data_AF-M6ZS74-F1
#
_entry.id   AF-M6ZS74-F1
#
_cell.length_a   1.000
_cell.length_b   1.000
_cell.length_c   1.000
_cell.angle_alpha   90.00
_cell.angle_beta   90.00
_cell.angle_gamma   90.00
#
_symmetry.space_group_name_H-M   'P 1'
#
loop_
_entity.id
_entity.type
_entity.pdbx_description
1 polymer ?
#
loop_
_entity_poly.entity_id
_entity_poly.type
_entity_poly.pdbx_seq_one_letter_code
_entity_poly.pdbx_strand_id
1 'polypeptide(L)'
;MLKEKHRIGSKSMRKYDIPKTPLQRVLKRSEIPSVNKLEIKSIYKNLDLSSIKNEINQLQDDLIKIAAPIRSPNVKVRKRRKKAIYHTTPKWRREFSPTSSNPFLQRQKMQELRRAAETVWNRQK
;
A
#
# COMPACT_ATOMS: atom_id res chain seq x y z
N MET A 1 -8.56 14.40 -33.58
CA MET A 1 -9.40 15.21 -34.49
C MET A 1 -10.69 14.45 -34.79
N LEU A 2 -11.76 15.15 -35.14
CA LEU A 2 -13.05 14.54 -35.50
C LEU A 2 -12.98 14.12 -36.96
N LYS A 3 -13.16 12.83 -37.27
CA LYS A 3 -13.15 12.32 -38.65
C LYS A 3 -14.51 12.42 -39.30
N GLU A 4 -15.54 11.98 -38.57
CA GLU A 4 -16.89 11.91 -39.11
C GLU A 4 -17.90 12.33 -38.05
N LYS A 5 -18.97 12.99 -38.51
CA LYS A 5 -20.11 13.35 -37.68
C LYS A 5 -21.38 13.00 -38.46
N HIS A 6 -22.14 12.06 -37.92
CA HIS A 6 -23.37 11.58 -38.53
C HIS A 6 -24.55 11.86 -37.59
N ARG A 7 -25.74 12.06 -38.16
CA ARG A 7 -26.98 12.17 -37.41
C ARG A 7 -27.95 11.10 -37.89
N ILE A 8 -28.49 10.32 -36.97
CA ILE A 8 -29.51 9.30 -37.23
C ILE A 8 -30.74 9.69 -36.41
N GLY A 9 -31.72 10.30 -37.08
CA GLY A 9 -32.89 10.92 -36.45
C GLY A 9 -32.50 12.00 -35.44
N SER A 10 -32.85 11.79 -34.16
CA SER A 10 -32.50 12.69 -33.05
C SER A 10 -31.09 12.49 -32.49
N LYS A 11 -30.40 11.39 -32.82
CA LYS A 11 -29.08 11.05 -32.23
C LYS A 11 -27.93 11.53 -33.10
N SER A 12 -26.94 12.18 -32.49
CA SER A 12 -25.68 12.55 -33.15
C SER A 12 -24.54 11.61 -32.73
N MET A 13 -23.78 11.10 -33.70
CA MET A 13 -22.60 10.27 -33.47
C MET A 13 -21.35 10.96 -34.04
N ARG A 14 -20.24 10.85 -33.31
CA ARG A 14 -18.95 11.44 -33.67
C ARG A 14 -17.89 10.35 -33.66
N LYS A 15 -17.17 10.19 -34.77
CA LYS A 15 -16.04 9.27 -34.91
C LYS A 15 -14.75 10.06 -34.85
N TYR A 16 -13.94 9.79 -33.85
CA TYR A 16 -12.65 10.45 -33.65
C TYR A 16 -11.51 9.66 -34.27
N ASP A 17 -10.34 10.28 -34.32
CA ASP A 17 -9.10 9.58 -34.64
C ASP A 17 -8.79 8.42 -33.70
N ILE A 18 -8.00 7.47 -34.22
CA ILE A 18 -7.47 6.37 -33.42
C ILE A 18 -6.63 6.96 -32.28
N PRO A 19 -6.94 6.63 -31.02
CA PRO A 19 -6.17 7.12 -29.88
C PRO A 19 -4.73 6.61 -29.97
N LYS A 20 -3.77 7.51 -29.85
CA LYS A 20 -2.34 7.20 -29.78
C LYS A 20 -1.81 7.61 -28.42
N THR A 21 -0.98 6.75 -27.82
CA THR A 21 -0.27 7.06 -26.58
C THR A 21 0.72 8.22 -26.78
N PRO A 22 1.09 8.96 -25.74
CA PRO A 22 2.10 10.02 -25.83
C PRO A 22 3.39 9.54 -26.51
N LEU A 23 3.89 8.36 -26.12
CA LEU A 23 5.06 7.72 -26.74
C LEU A 23 4.86 7.50 -28.26
N GLN A 24 3.71 6.94 -28.67
CA GLN A 24 3.41 6.74 -30.09
C GLN A 24 3.32 8.05 -30.88
N ARG A 25 2.93 9.16 -30.26
CA ARG A 25 2.91 10.48 -30.90
C ARG A 25 4.32 11.01 -31.09
N VAL A 26 5.15 10.93 -30.05
CA VAL A 26 6.57 11.32 -30.07
C VAL A 26 7.33 10.55 -31.15
N LEU A 27 7.18 9.21 -31.21
CA LEU A 27 7.84 8.39 -32.21
C LEU A 27 7.43 8.74 -33.67
N LYS A 28 6.22 9.29 -33.86
CA LYS A 28 5.69 9.67 -35.18
C LYS A 28 6.06 11.08 -35.64
N ARG A 29 6.56 11.96 -34.76
CA ARG A 29 7.00 13.32 -35.17
C ARG A 29 8.28 13.25 -36.01
N SER A 30 8.32 13.98 -37.13
CA SER A 30 9.51 14.11 -37.98
C SER A 30 10.61 14.96 -37.35
N GLU A 31 10.22 15.95 -36.54
CA GLU A 31 11.12 16.88 -35.83
C GLU A 31 12.12 16.19 -34.90
N ILE A 32 11.81 14.97 -34.45
CA ILE A 32 12.63 14.24 -33.48
C ILE A 32 13.63 13.36 -34.21
N PRO A 33 14.94 13.52 -33.96
CA PRO A 33 15.99 12.69 -34.54
C PRO A 33 15.76 11.19 -34.28
N SER A 34 16.18 10.36 -35.23
CA SER A 34 16.06 8.89 -35.14
C SER A 34 16.82 8.32 -33.95
N VAL A 35 17.98 8.89 -33.59
CA VAL A 35 18.81 8.49 -32.46
C VAL A 35 18.01 8.55 -31.15
N ASN A 36 17.38 9.69 -30.88
CA ASN A 36 16.56 9.88 -29.67
C ASN A 36 15.37 8.91 -29.63
N LYS A 37 14.77 8.59 -30.79
CA LYS A 37 13.68 7.60 -30.87
C LYS A 37 14.15 6.19 -30.53
N LEU A 38 15.37 5.82 -30.90
CA LEU A 38 15.96 4.53 -30.57
C LEU A 38 16.25 4.42 -29.07
N GLU A 39 16.79 5.49 -28.49
CA GLU A 39 17.06 5.56 -27.05
C GLU A 39 15.76 5.41 -26.23
N ILE A 40 14.72 6.17 -26.58
CA ILE A 40 13.40 6.06 -25.92
C ILE A 40 12.85 4.63 -26.03
N LYS A 41 12.96 3.98 -27.20
CA LYS A 41 12.53 2.59 -27.38
C LYS A 41 13.33 1.63 -26.49
N SER A 42 14.62 1.87 -26.34
CA SER A 42 15.50 1.07 -25.47
C SER A 42 15.09 1.19 -24.01
N ILE A 43 14.86 2.41 -23.53
CA ILE A 43 14.39 2.69 -22.16
C ILE A 43 13.06 1.99 -21.89
N TYR A 44 12.07 2.17 -22.78
CA TYR A 44 10.75 1.55 -22.62
C TYR A 44 10.77 0.02 -22.76
N LYS A 45 11.70 -0.55 -23.53
CA LYS A 45 11.86 -2.01 -23.64
C LYS A 45 12.39 -2.62 -22.34
N ASN A 46 13.26 -1.90 -21.64
CA ASN A 46 13.82 -2.33 -20.37
C ASN A 46 12.91 -2.04 -19.17
N LEU A 47 11.85 -1.25 -19.36
CA LEU A 47 10.89 -0.88 -18.32
C LEU A 47 9.83 -1.98 -18.14
N ASP A 48 10.20 -3.09 -17.49
CA ASP A 48 9.24 -4.06 -16.98
C ASP A 48 8.71 -3.64 -15.59
N LEU A 49 7.57 -2.95 -15.60
CA LEU A 49 6.92 -2.47 -14.37
C LEU A 49 6.59 -3.61 -13.40
N SER A 50 6.30 -4.81 -13.91
CA SER A 50 5.96 -5.96 -13.08
C SER A 50 7.18 -6.44 -12.29
N SER A 51 8.31 -6.62 -12.98
CA SER A 51 9.58 -6.99 -12.37
C SER A 51 10.03 -5.95 -11.34
N ILE A 52 10.05 -4.66 -11.69
CA ILE A 52 10.45 -3.58 -10.79
C ILE A 52 9.56 -3.54 -9.53
N LYS A 53 8.25 -3.69 -9.69
CA LYS A 53 7.33 -3.73 -8.55
C LYS A 53 7.61 -4.94 -7.64
N ASN A 54 7.87 -6.11 -8.22
CA ASN A 54 8.16 -7.31 -7.44
C ASN A 54 9.45 -7.16 -6.64
N GLU A 55 10.49 -6.59 -7.25
CA GLU A 55 11.76 -6.29 -6.61
C GLU A 55 11.59 -5.29 -5.45
N ILE A 56 10.85 -4.19 -5.66
CA ILE A 56 10.52 -3.24 -4.59
C ILE A 56 9.83 -3.92 -3.41
N ASN A 57 8.85 -4.79 -3.66
CA ASN A 57 8.14 -5.50 -2.59
C ASN A 57 9.08 -6.45 -1.83
N GLN A 58 9.96 -7.17 -2.53
CA GLN A 58 10.93 -8.07 -1.91
C GLN A 58 11.88 -7.31 -0.97
N LEU A 59 12.42 -6.18 -1.44
CA LEU A 59 13.31 -5.33 -0.63
C LEU A 59 12.58 -4.77 0.60
N GLN A 60 11.32 -4.36 0.46
CA GLN A 60 10.51 -3.91 1.59
C GLN A 60 10.27 -5.03 2.61
N ASP A 61 9.94 -6.23 2.14
CA ASP A 61 9.73 -7.39 3.00
C ASP A 61 11.01 -7.75 3.76
N ASP A 62 12.16 -7.73 3.09
CA ASP A 62 13.47 -8.02 3.70
C ASP A 62 13.86 -6.95 4.73
N LEU A 63 13.63 -5.67 4.41
CA LEU A 63 13.84 -4.58 5.37
C LEU A 63 12.97 -4.76 6.61
N ILE A 64 11.69 -5.12 6.45
CA ILE A 64 10.78 -5.37 7.57
C ILE A 64 11.26 -6.55 8.41
N LYS A 65 11.72 -7.65 7.78
CA LYS A 65 12.27 -8.82 8.48
C LYS A 65 13.50 -8.45 9.33
N ILE A 66 14.40 -7.63 8.80
CA ILE A 66 15.61 -7.19 9.49
C ILE A 66 15.27 -6.22 10.63
N ALA A 67 14.37 -5.27 10.38
CA ALA A 67 14.03 -4.20 11.32
C ALA A 67 13.09 -4.62 12.45
N ALA A 68 12.28 -5.67 12.27
CA ALA A 68 11.35 -6.17 13.28
C ALA A 68 11.93 -7.40 14.02
N PRO A 69 12.60 -7.24 15.17
CA PRO A 69 13.13 -8.37 15.94
C PRO A 69 12.03 -9.28 16.54
N ILE A 70 10.75 -8.90 16.42
CA ILE A 70 9.61 -9.57 17.07
C ILE A 70 8.49 -9.81 16.05
N ARG A 71 8.53 -11.02 15.45
CA ARG A 71 7.37 -11.83 15.00
C ARG A 71 6.19 -11.06 14.38
N SER A 72 6.38 -10.39 13.25
CA SER A 72 5.29 -10.26 12.28
C SER A 72 5.34 -11.49 11.36
N PRO A 73 4.26 -12.30 11.24
CA PRO A 73 4.31 -13.47 10.38
C PRO A 73 4.40 -13.00 8.92
N ASN A 74 5.46 -13.45 8.25
CA ASN A 74 5.82 -13.12 6.86
C ASN A 74 4.76 -13.55 5.83
N VAL A 75 3.90 -14.50 6.21
CA VAL A 75 2.76 -14.92 5.40
C VAL A 75 1.54 -14.10 5.80
N LYS A 76 0.77 -13.59 4.83
CA LYS A 76 -0.60 -13.14 5.07
C LYS A 76 -1.39 -14.29 5.65
N VAL A 77 -1.41 -14.39 6.98
CA VAL A 77 -2.30 -15.32 7.66
C VAL A 77 -3.69 -14.95 7.18
N ARG A 78 -4.40 -15.90 6.56
CA ARG A 78 -5.84 -15.75 6.34
C ARG A 78 -6.42 -15.48 7.72
N LYS A 79 -6.69 -14.21 8.05
CA LYS A 79 -7.56 -13.88 9.17
C LYS A 79 -8.86 -14.58 8.77
N ARG A 80 -9.12 -15.76 9.34
CA ARG A 80 -10.49 -16.28 9.43
C ARG A 80 -11.25 -15.05 9.89
N ARG A 81 -12.15 -14.52 9.05
CA ARG A 81 -13.14 -13.55 9.50
C ARG A 81 -13.60 -14.13 10.81
N LYS A 82 -13.28 -13.47 11.94
CA LYS A 82 -13.79 -13.90 13.23
C LYS A 82 -15.27 -14.10 12.96
N LYS A 83 -15.75 -15.36 12.95
CA LYS A 83 -17.19 -15.64 12.93
C LYS A 83 -17.73 -14.67 13.95
N ALA A 84 -18.63 -13.79 13.52
CA ALA A 84 -19.05 -12.61 14.28
C ALA A 84 -18.99 -12.98 15.76
N ILE A 85 -18.06 -12.37 16.51
CA ILE A 85 -17.97 -12.66 17.93
C ILE A 85 -19.26 -12.07 18.49
N TYR A 86 -20.30 -12.88 18.55
CA TYR A 86 -21.44 -12.63 19.40
C TYR A 86 -20.83 -12.66 20.79
N HIS A 87 -20.57 -11.50 21.37
CA HIS A 87 -20.24 -11.49 22.79
C HIS A 87 -21.45 -12.12 23.50
N THR A 88 -21.18 -13.09 24.37
CA THR A 88 -22.18 -13.69 25.25
C THR A 88 -22.84 -12.64 26.16
N THR A 89 -22.17 -11.51 26.37
CA THR A 89 -22.70 -10.37 27.12
C THR A 89 -23.45 -9.38 26.22
N PRO A 90 -24.64 -8.90 26.64
CA PRO A 90 -25.40 -7.88 25.92
C PRO A 90 -24.69 -6.52 25.92
N LYS A 91 -25.03 -5.65 24.95
CA LYS A 91 -24.33 -4.37 24.68
C LYS A 91 -24.19 -3.48 25.92
N TRP A 92 -25.25 -3.37 26.74
CA TRP A 92 -25.27 -2.59 27.98
C TRP A 92 -24.25 -3.07 29.04
N ARG A 93 -23.89 -4.36 29.03
CA ARG A 93 -22.85 -4.92 29.92
C ARG A 93 -21.44 -4.71 29.35
N ARG A 94 -21.29 -4.55 28.02
CA ARG A 94 -20.00 -4.25 27.37
C ARG A 94 -19.56 -2.81 27.58
N GLU A 95 -20.52 -1.89 27.66
CA GLU A 95 -20.29 -0.46 27.87
C GLU A 95 -20.06 -0.10 29.34
N PHE A 96 -20.22 -1.07 30.25
CA PHE A 96 -19.82 -0.93 31.65
C PHE A 96 -18.28 -0.92 31.72
N SER A 97 -17.70 0.28 31.57
CA SER A 97 -16.31 0.50 31.95
C SER A 97 -16.22 0.28 33.45
N PRO A 98 -15.48 -0.73 33.94
CA PRO A 98 -15.32 -0.87 35.38
C PRO A 98 -14.63 0.41 35.88
N THR A 99 -15.21 1.04 36.90
CA THR A 99 -14.60 2.19 37.59
C THR A 99 -13.23 1.82 38.17
N SER A 100 -12.99 0.53 38.42
CA SER A 100 -11.67 -0.01 38.75
C SER A 100 -10.91 -0.44 37.49
N SER A 101 -9.71 0.10 37.33
CA SER A 101 -8.80 -0.29 36.27
C SER A 101 -8.36 -1.75 36.43
N ASN A 102 -8.22 -2.46 35.31
CA ASN A 102 -7.91 -3.88 35.29
C ASN A 102 -6.61 -4.18 36.10
N PRO A 103 -6.68 -5.03 37.14
CA PRO A 103 -5.56 -5.24 38.06
C PRO A 103 -4.32 -5.85 37.40
N PHE A 104 -4.48 -6.56 36.27
CA PHE A 104 -3.34 -7.10 35.52
C PHE A 104 -2.59 -6.00 34.75
N LEU A 105 -3.32 -5.10 34.09
CA LEU A 105 -2.74 -3.98 33.35
C LEU A 105 -2.08 -2.98 34.28
N GLN A 106 -2.64 -2.75 35.47
CA GLN A 106 -2.00 -1.95 36.51
C GLN A 106 -0.67 -2.55 36.97
N ARG A 107 -0.63 -3.86 37.26
CA ARG A 107 0.61 -4.56 37.65
C ARG A 107 1.66 -4.48 36.56
N GLN A 108 1.28 -4.68 35.30
CA GLN A 108 2.21 -4.56 34.17
C GLN A 108 2.77 -3.15 34.06
N LYS A 109 1.93 -2.11 34.17
CA LYS A 109 2.36 -0.71 34.17
C LYS A 109 3.35 -0.40 35.31
N MET A 110 3.11 -0.92 36.51
CA MET A 110 4.01 -0.76 37.65
C MET A 110 5.36 -1.46 37.44
N GLN A 111 5.37 -2.66 36.83
CA GLN A 111 6.61 -3.36 36.51
C GLN A 111 7.44 -2.61 35.46
N GLU A 112 6.78 -2.07 34.43
CA GLU A 112 7.46 -1.26 33.40
C GLU A 112 8.04 0.03 33.98
N LEU A 113 7.33 0.71 34.88
CA LEU A 113 7.85 1.87 35.60
C LEU A 113 9.07 1.51 36.45
N ARG A 114 9.03 0.36 37.14
CA ARG A 114 10.14 -0.13 37.96
C ARG A 114 11.37 -0.44 37.12
N ARG A 115 11.19 -1.13 35.98
CA ARG A 115 12.25 -1.36 34.99
C ARG A 115 12.84 -0.06 34.49
N ALA A 116 12.01 0.90 34.08
CA ALA A 116 12.49 2.19 33.61
C ALA A 116 13.33 2.93 34.67
N ALA A 117 12.90 2.90 35.93
CA ALA A 117 13.64 3.49 37.05
C ALA A 117 14.98 2.78 37.29
N GLU A 118 15.01 1.45 37.27
CA GLU A 118 16.26 0.66 37.37
C GLU A 118 17.21 0.98 36.22
N THR A 119 16.71 1.13 34.99
CA THR A 119 17.52 1.51 33.84
C THR A 119 18.12 2.90 34.02
N VAL A 120 17.35 3.88 34.53
CA VAL A 120 17.84 5.24 34.80
C VAL A 120 18.90 5.21 35.91
N TRP A 121 18.65 4.47 36.99
CA TRP A 121 19.58 4.33 38.12
C TRP A 121 20.90 3.69 37.70
N ASN A 122 20.85 2.60 36.92
CA ASN A 122 22.04 1.93 36.40
C ASN A 122 22.81 2.78 35.40
N ARG A 123 22.17 3.78 34.78
CA ARG A 123 22.80 4.74 33.87
C ARG A 123 23.48 5.90 34.60
N GLN A 124 23.15 6.10 35.89
CA GLN A 124 23.73 7.12 36.76
C GLN A 124 24.88 6.59 37.63
N LYS A 125 25.06 5.27 37.72
CA LYS A 125 26.27 4.61 38.27
C LYS A 125 27.36 4.54 37.21
#